data_AF-A0A397Y8Y8-F1
#
_entry.id   AF-A0A397Y8Y8-F1
#
_cell.length_a   1.000
_cell.length_b   1.000
_cell.length_c   1.000
_cell.angle_alpha   90.00
_cell.angle_beta   90.00
_cell.angle_gamma   90.00
#
_symmetry.space_group_name_H-M   'P 1'
#
loop_
_entity.id
_entity.type
_entity.pdbx_description
1 polymer ?
#
loop_
_entity_poly.entity_id
_entity_poly.type
_entity_poly.pdbx_seq_one_letter_code
_entity_poly.pdbx_strand_id
1 'polypeptide(L)'
;MSREHKRIMLLLQRAEDKLKRAVHNIAKSEKYFLDSAAEYGNRASNLELCLDESGVSCYLQMKEECQEAAKKYAAMRHFALQELAKIDDLRTIAWEAYEEKAFTTSQTFMLFLLGLTCIFSVLAFFLQKLR
;
A
#
# COMPACT_ATOMS: atom_id res chain seq x y z
N MET A 1 12.23 -14.66 -11.89
CA MET A 1 12.28 -13.24 -11.46
C MET A 1 13.71 -12.74 -11.48
N SER A 2 13.95 -11.58 -12.11
CA SER A 2 15.26 -10.91 -12.08
C SER A 2 15.60 -10.40 -10.67
N ARG A 3 16.90 -10.17 -10.38
CA ARG A 3 17.36 -9.61 -9.10
C ARG A 3 16.77 -8.23 -8.84
N GLU A 4 16.63 -7.44 -9.89
CA GLU A 4 16.03 -6.10 -9.85
C GLU A 4 14.55 -6.15 -9.48
N HIS A 5 13.76 -7.00 -10.14
CA HIS A 5 12.34 -7.13 -9.85
C HIS A 5 12.09 -7.65 -8.42
N LYS A 6 12.90 -8.59 -7.92
CA LYS A 6 12.88 -9.00 -6.51
C LYS A 6 13.14 -7.82 -5.55
N ARG A 7 14.08 -6.94 -5.89
CA ARG A 7 14.40 -5.75 -5.09
C ARG A 7 13.23 -4.77 -5.06
N ILE A 8 12.58 -4.52 -6.20
CA ILE A 8 11.39 -3.66 -6.30
C ILE A 8 10.26 -4.20 -5.43
N MET A 9 9.94 -5.49 -5.56
CA MET A 9 8.89 -6.13 -4.74
C MET A 9 9.17 -6.01 -3.23
N LEU A 10 10.43 -6.20 -2.82
CA LEU A 10 10.82 -6.03 -1.40
C LEU A 10 10.67 -4.58 -0.92
N LEU A 11 10.96 -3.58 -1.77
CA LEU A 11 10.78 -2.17 -1.43
C LEU A 11 9.30 -1.82 -1.28
N LEU A 12 8.45 -2.28 -2.21
CA LEU A 12 7.00 -2.09 -2.15
C LEU A 12 6.41 -2.75 -0.91
N GLN A 13 6.85 -3.97 -0.56
CA GLN A 13 6.42 -4.64 0.67
C GLN A 13 6.79 -3.84 1.92
N ARG A 14 8.03 -3.35 2.01
CA ARG A 14 8.46 -2.53 3.15
C ARG A 14 7.70 -1.21 3.27
N ALA A 15 7.37 -0.60 2.13
CA ALA A 15 6.58 0.63 2.11
C ALA A 15 5.14 0.36 2.60
N GLU A 16 4.51 -0.71 2.13
CA GLU A 16 3.20 -1.18 2.59
C GLU A 16 3.21 -1.43 4.10
N ASP A 17 4.17 -2.20 4.62
CA ASP A 17 4.25 -2.53 6.05
C ASP A 17 4.43 -1.29 6.94
N LYS A 18 5.13 -0.27 6.44
CA LYS A 18 5.28 1.01 7.15
C LYS A 18 3.98 1.81 7.13
N LEU A 19 3.31 1.88 5.98
CA LEU A 19 2.03 2.58 5.85
C LEU A 19 0.91 1.90 6.65
N LYS A 20 0.82 0.57 6.64
CA LYS A 20 -0.13 -0.18 7.49
C LYS A 20 0.05 0.15 8.97
N ARG A 21 1.30 0.21 9.44
CA ARG A 21 1.61 0.63 10.81
C ARG A 21 1.21 2.08 11.07
N ALA A 22 1.48 2.98 10.14
CA ALA A 22 1.06 4.38 10.26
C ALA A 22 -0.47 4.51 10.34
N VAL A 23 -1.21 3.84 9.44
CA VAL A 23 -2.69 3.79 9.43
C VAL A 23 -3.22 3.28 10.77
N HIS A 24 -2.65 2.19 11.29
CA HIS A 24 -3.04 1.65 12.60
C HIS A 24 -2.82 2.66 13.74
N ASN A 25 -1.66 3.31 13.78
CA ASN A 25 -1.36 4.30 14.80
C ASN A 25 -2.26 5.54 14.70
N ILE A 26 -2.53 6.01 13.49
CA ILE A 26 -3.46 7.13 13.25
C ILE A 26 -4.86 6.76 13.73
N ALA A 27 -5.36 5.56 13.40
CA ALA A 27 -6.67 5.09 13.84
C ALA A 27 -6.75 4.98 15.37
N LYS A 28 -5.67 4.57 16.03
CA LYS A 28 -5.57 4.54 17.49
C LYS A 28 -5.64 5.95 18.09
N SER A 29 -4.94 6.92 17.50
CA SER A 29 -5.00 8.33 17.91
C SER A 29 -6.39 8.92 17.71
N GLU A 30 -7.00 8.71 16.54
CA GLU A 30 -8.39 9.13 16.26
C GLU A 30 -9.35 8.60 17.31
N LYS A 31 -9.28 7.29 17.62
CA LYS A 31 -10.10 6.67 18.66
C LYS A 31 -9.88 7.32 20.02
N TYR A 32 -8.64 7.54 20.43
CA TYR A 32 -8.31 8.20 21.70
C TYR A 32 -8.99 9.56 21.85
N PHE A 33 -8.96 10.39 20.80
CA PHE A 33 -9.62 11.70 20.82
C PHE A 33 -11.15 11.59 20.83
N LEU A 34 -11.73 10.63 20.11
CA LEU A 34 -13.19 10.39 20.15
C LEU A 34 -13.64 9.91 21.54
N ASP A 35 -12.90 8.98 22.15
CA ASP A 35 -13.17 8.48 23.50
C ASP A 35 -13.06 9.63 24.53
N SER A 36 -12.04 10.51 24.38
CA SER A 36 -11.85 11.69 25.24
C SER A 36 -12.98 12.72 25.06
N ALA A 37 -13.43 12.96 23.82
CA ALA A 37 -14.56 13.85 23.54
C ALA A 37 -15.87 13.34 24.18
N ALA A 38 -16.08 12.02 24.17
CA ALA A 38 -17.21 11.40 24.85
C ALA A 38 -17.12 11.57 26.38
N GLU A 39 -15.93 11.38 26.95
CA GLU A 39 -15.70 11.59 28.37
C GLU A 39 -15.96 13.04 28.79
N TYR A 40 -15.43 14.02 28.07
CA TYR A 40 -15.68 15.43 28.35
C TYR A 40 -17.16 15.80 28.18
N GLY A 41 -17.84 15.25 27.17
CA GLY A 41 -19.29 15.40 27.02
C GLY A 41 -20.06 14.90 28.23
N ASN A 42 -19.73 13.71 28.74
CA ASN A 42 -20.37 13.15 29.93
C ASN A 42 -20.09 14.00 31.18
N ARG A 43 -18.86 14.50 31.34
CA ARG A 43 -18.50 15.40 32.46
C ARG A 43 -19.28 16.72 32.39
N ALA A 44 -19.40 17.33 31.22
CA ALA A 44 -20.20 18.53 31.02
C ALA A 44 -21.67 18.30 31.42
N SER A 45 -22.30 17.23 30.93
CA SER A 45 -23.69 16.90 31.28
C SER A 45 -23.89 16.66 32.78
N ASN A 46 -22.92 16.03 33.46
CA ASN A 46 -23.00 15.83 34.91
C ASN A 46 -22.86 17.12 35.72
N LEU A 47 -22.09 18.11 35.21
CA LEU A 47 -21.93 19.41 35.85
C LEU A 47 -23.12 20.34 35.60
N GLU A 48 -23.78 20.20 34.45
CA GLU A 48 -25.01 20.90 34.12
C GLU A 48 -26.13 20.53 35.12
N LEU A 49 -26.19 19.26 35.52
CA LEU A 49 -27.07 18.78 36.61
C LEU A 49 -26.75 19.40 37.98
N CYS A 50 -25.51 19.85 38.19
CA CYS A 50 -25.02 20.47 39.43
C CYS A 50 -25.01 22.01 39.40
N LEU A 51 -25.51 22.64 38.33
CA LEU A 51 -25.56 24.10 38.11
C LEU A 51 -24.19 24.81 38.09
N ASP A 52 -23.09 24.11 37.75
CA ASP A 52 -21.76 24.73 37.59
C ASP A 52 -21.49 25.12 36.13
N GLU A 53 -21.98 26.29 35.73
CA GLU A 53 -21.88 26.79 34.35
C GLU A 53 -20.42 26.98 33.86
N SER A 54 -19.49 27.34 34.75
CA SER A 54 -18.09 27.53 34.39
C SER A 54 -17.40 26.19 34.09
N GLY A 55 -17.68 25.16 34.90
CA GLY A 55 -17.20 23.80 34.66
C GLY A 55 -17.76 23.22 33.36
N VAL A 56 -19.05 23.43 33.07
CA VAL A 56 -19.70 22.98 31.84
C VAL A 56 -19.03 23.58 30.59
N SER A 57 -18.81 24.89 30.56
CA SER A 57 -18.19 25.58 29.41
C SER A 57 -16.78 25.04 29.11
N CYS A 58 -15.96 24.81 30.14
CA CYS A 58 -14.62 24.27 29.98
C CYS A 58 -14.63 22.86 29.35
N TYR A 59 -15.49 21.96 29.83
CA TYR A 59 -15.57 20.60 29.28
C TYR A 59 -16.15 20.56 27.87
N LEU A 60 -17.09 21.45 27.53
CA LEU A 60 -17.61 21.56 26.17
C LEU A 60 -16.52 22.03 25.20
N GLN A 61 -15.69 23.01 25.59
CA GLN A 61 -14.55 23.44 24.77
C GLN A 61 -13.55 22.29 24.56
N MET A 62 -13.18 21.56 25.63
CA MET A 62 -12.27 20.42 25.53
C MET A 62 -12.82 19.30 24.63
N LYS A 63 -14.14 19.07 24.67
CA LYS A 63 -14.83 18.14 23.77
C LYS A 63 -14.70 18.58 22.31
N GLU A 64 -14.94 19.86 22.01
CA GLU A 64 -14.79 20.40 20.65
C GLU A 64 -13.36 20.28 20.14
N GLU A 65 -12.36 20.61 20.96
CA GLU A 65 -10.95 20.45 20.61
C GLU A 65 -10.59 18.99 20.29
N CYS A 66 -11.11 18.05 21.08
CA CYS A 66 -10.94 16.62 20.81
C CYS A 66 -11.62 16.17 19.52
N GLN A 67 -12.82 16.67 19.21
CA GLN A 67 -13.50 16.37 17.96
C GLN A 67 -12.74 16.92 16.74
N GLU A 68 -12.19 18.13 16.84
CA GLU A 68 -11.35 18.71 15.79
C GLU A 68 -10.05 17.94 15.60
N ALA A 69 -9.41 17.50 16.69
CA ALA A 69 -8.26 16.61 16.62
C ALA A 69 -8.62 15.28 15.93
N ALA A 70 -9.72 14.64 16.32
CA ALA A 70 -10.20 13.41 15.70
C ALA A 70 -10.45 13.57 14.19
N LYS A 71 -11.06 14.68 13.75
CA LYS A 71 -11.23 15.00 12.32
C LYS A 71 -9.89 15.08 11.58
N LYS A 72 -8.87 15.71 12.18
CA LYS A 72 -7.52 15.77 11.58
C LYS A 72 -6.91 14.37 11.42
N TYR A 73 -7.00 13.52 12.45
CA TYR A 73 -6.51 12.14 12.35
C TYR A 73 -7.31 11.31 11.33
N ALA A 74 -8.63 11.47 11.26
CA ALA A 74 -9.45 10.81 10.25
C ALA A 74 -9.03 11.20 8.82
N ALA A 75 -8.74 12.48 8.58
CA ALA A 75 -8.23 12.96 7.29
C ALA A 75 -6.85 12.38 6.96
N MET A 76 -5.93 12.35 7.93
CA MET A 76 -4.61 11.70 7.78
C MET A 76 -4.75 10.21 7.49
N ARG A 77 -5.70 9.52 8.15
CA ARG A 77 -5.98 8.10 7.92
C ARG A 77 -6.45 7.86 6.49
N HIS A 78 -7.38 8.69 6.02
CA HIS A 78 -7.89 8.62 4.66
C HIS A 78 -6.77 8.80 3.63
N PHE A 79 -5.92 9.81 3.81
CA PHE A 79 -4.75 10.02 2.94
C PHE A 79 -3.79 8.81 2.96
N ALA A 80 -3.46 8.28 4.15
CA ALA A 80 -2.58 7.12 4.26
C ALA A 80 -3.16 5.85 3.60
N LEU A 81 -4.48 5.67 3.64
CA LEU A 81 -5.16 4.58 2.92
C LEU A 81 -5.10 4.76 1.40
N GLN A 82 -5.21 5.99 0.89
CA GLN A 82 -5.03 6.27 -0.53
C GLN A 82 -3.61 5.94 -1.01
N GLU A 83 -2.59 6.31 -0.23
CA GLU A 83 -1.21 5.95 -0.55
C GLU A 83 -0.97 4.44 -0.50
N LEU A 84 -1.66 3.72 0.38
CA LEU A 84 -1.60 2.26 0.43
C LEU A 84 -2.19 1.63 -0.84
N ALA A 85 -3.33 2.14 -1.34
CA ALA A 85 -3.91 1.68 -2.59
C ALA A 85 -2.95 1.90 -3.78
N LYS A 86 -2.26 3.05 -3.84
CA LYS A 86 -1.24 3.31 -4.87
C LYS A 86 -0.09 2.30 -4.83
N ILE A 87 0.28 1.78 -3.66
CA ILE A 87 1.32 0.74 -3.57
C ILE A 87 0.83 -0.57 -4.18
N ASP A 88 -0.45 -0.92 -4.01
CA ASP A 88 -1.04 -2.09 -4.64
C ASP A 88 -1.11 -1.93 -6.17
N ASP A 89 -1.42 -0.72 -6.66
CA ASP A 89 -1.34 -0.41 -8.10
C ASP A 89 0.10 -0.59 -8.62
N LEU A 90 1.09 -0.01 -7.94
CA LEU A 90 2.51 -0.14 -8.29
C LEU A 90 3.00 -1.59 -8.27
N ARG A 91 2.47 -2.40 -7.36
CA ARG A 91 2.77 -3.83 -7.27
C ARG A 91 2.23 -4.59 -8.47
N THR A 92 0.99 -4.29 -8.86
CA THR A 92 0.34 -4.87 -10.05
C THR A 92 1.14 -4.53 -11.30
N ILE A 93 1.47 -3.24 -11.49
CA ILE A 93 2.30 -2.77 -12.61
C ILE A 93 3.68 -3.47 -12.63
N ALA A 94 4.33 -3.58 -11.48
CA ALA A 94 5.64 -4.24 -11.40
C ALA A 94 5.56 -5.72 -11.78
N TRP A 95 4.46 -6.40 -11.43
CA TRP A 95 4.23 -7.81 -11.76
C TRP A 95 3.97 -8.00 -13.26
N GLU A 96 3.07 -7.21 -13.85
CA GLU A 96 2.76 -7.23 -15.28
C GLU A 96 4.02 -6.99 -16.12
N ALA A 97 4.82 -5.97 -15.77
CA ALA A 97 6.07 -5.69 -16.45
C ALA A 97 7.09 -6.85 -16.37
N TYR A 98 7.06 -7.63 -15.28
CA TYR A 98 7.89 -8.82 -15.17
C TYR A 98 7.38 -9.96 -16.06
N GLU A 99 6.08 -10.19 -16.13
CA GLU A 99 5.47 -11.21 -16.99
C GLU A 99 5.73 -10.91 -18.47
N GLU A 100 5.52 -9.68 -18.93
CA GLU A 100 5.82 -9.27 -20.31
C GLU A 100 7.29 -9.50 -20.68
N LYS A 101 8.21 -9.13 -19.78
CA LYS A 101 9.64 -9.35 -19.99
C LYS A 101 10.00 -10.84 -20.03
N ALA A 102 9.38 -11.65 -19.17
CA ALA A 102 9.60 -13.09 -19.16
C ALA A 102 9.07 -13.75 -20.45
N PHE A 103 7.90 -13.34 -20.91
CA PHE A 103 7.25 -13.84 -22.11
C PHE A 103 8.05 -13.50 -23.38
N THR A 104 8.46 -12.24 -23.54
CA THR A 104 9.30 -11.80 -24.67
C THR A 104 10.65 -12.52 -24.70
N THR A 105 11.29 -12.72 -23.54
CA THR A 105 12.55 -13.49 -23.45
C THR A 105 12.36 -14.94 -23.89
N SER A 106 11.25 -15.57 -23.49
CA SER A 106 10.90 -16.94 -23.88
C SER A 106 10.68 -17.07 -25.39
N GLN A 107 9.91 -16.16 -26.00
CA GLN A 107 9.70 -16.14 -27.45
C GLN A 107 11.01 -15.97 -28.23
N THR A 108 11.87 -15.08 -27.76
CA THR A 108 13.18 -14.83 -28.39
C THR A 108 14.06 -16.09 -28.32
N PHE A 109 14.05 -16.79 -27.19
CA PHE A 109 14.79 -18.04 -27.02
C PHE A 109 14.23 -19.17 -27.91
N MET A 110 12.91 -19.28 -28.04
CA MET A 110 12.28 -20.24 -28.96
C MET A 110 12.69 -19.99 -30.41
N LEU A 111 12.70 -18.73 -30.85
CA LEU A 111 13.13 -18.36 -32.20
C LEU A 111 14.62 -18.69 -32.43
N PHE A 112 15.46 -18.47 -31.43
CA PHE A 112 16.88 -18.84 -31.48
C PHE A 112 17.08 -20.35 -31.63
N LEU A 113 16.36 -21.17 -30.86
CA LEU A 113 16.41 -22.62 -30.98
C LEU A 113 15.92 -23.10 -32.36
N LEU A 114 14.84 -22.51 -32.87
CA LEU A 114 14.34 -22.81 -34.21
C LEU A 114 15.41 -22.51 -35.26
N GLY A 115 16.06 -21.34 -35.18
CA GLY A 115 17.17 -20.97 -36.06
C GLY A 115 18.32 -21.96 -36.01
N LEU A 116 18.72 -22.42 -34.82
CA LEU A 116 19.74 -23.46 -34.67
C LEU A 116 19.33 -24.76 -35.36
N THR A 117 18.09 -25.23 -35.18
CA THR A 117 17.61 -26.46 -35.83
C THR A 117 17.60 -26.36 -37.35
N CYS A 118 17.28 -25.18 -37.91
CA CYS A 118 17.37 -24.93 -39.35
C CYS A 118 18.83 -24.99 -39.85
N ILE A 119 19.77 -24.42 -39.11
CA ILE A 119 21.20 -24.47 -39.47
C ILE A 119 21.71 -25.91 -39.45
N PHE A 120 21.42 -26.68 -38.41
CA PHE A 120 21.84 -28.07 -38.30
C PHE A 120 21.22 -28.96 -39.38
N SER A 121 19.95 -28.75 -39.74
CA SER A 121 19.30 -29.53 -40.79
C SER A 121 19.89 -29.24 -42.18
N VAL A 122 20.23 -27.98 -42.48
CA VAL A 122 20.95 -27.61 -43.71
C VAL A 122 22.34 -28.22 -43.75
N LEU A 123 23.12 -28.13 -42.66
CA LEU A 123 24.45 -28.76 -42.55
C LEU A 123 24.38 -30.28 -42.75
N ALA A 124 23.40 -30.96 -42.14
CA ALA A 124 23.20 -32.39 -42.29
C ALA A 124 22.89 -32.78 -43.74
N PHE A 125 22.07 -32.00 -44.45
CA PHE A 125 21.78 -32.21 -45.87
C PHE A 125 23.03 -32.11 -46.75
N PHE A 126 23.88 -31.09 -46.53
CA PHE A 126 25.14 -30.95 -47.28
C PHE A 126 26.12 -32.09 -46.98
N LEU A 127 26.23 -32.52 -45.72
CA LEU A 127 27.06 -33.67 -45.34
C LEU A 127 26.58 -34.98 -45.97
N GLN A 128 25.27 -35.17 -46.12
CA GLN A 128 24.72 -36.33 -46.84
C GLN A 128 25.07 -36.34 -48.33
N LYS A 129 25.19 -35.17 -48.98
CA LYS A 129 25.55 -35.06 -50.39
C LYS A 129 27.05 -35.20 -50.70
N LEU A 130 27.91 -35.10 -49.68
CA LEU A 130 29.36 -35.28 -49.82
C LEU A 130 29.81 -36.75 -49.67
N ARG A 131 28.87 -37.66 -49.41
CA ARG A 131 29.05 -39.11 -49.35
C ARG A 131 28.57 -39.75 -50.64
#